data_AF-A0A0F7F8P1-F1
#
_entry.id   AF-A0A0F7F8P1-F1
#
_cell.length_a   1.000
_cell.length_b   1.000
_cell.length_c   1.000
_cell.angle_alpha   90.00
_cell.angle_beta   90.00
_cell.angle_gamma   90.00
#
_symmetry.space_group_name_H-M   'P 1'
#
loop_
_entity.id
_entity.type
_entity.pdbx_description
1 polymer ?
#
loop_
_entity_poly.entity_id
_entity_poly.type
_entity_poly.pdbx_seq_one_letter_code
_entity_poly.pdbx_strand_id
1 'polypeptide(L)'
;MTEKLIFAKLLGEMYRIQKSQGIYNGTDGRIFGLLNGVEEDVESEISNLGFISREDIAKFCDVFDPYYKGEKSLDEIPSSKEIQLSLENEGISESKFITILEYLYLNGSYTLEIEKIKSGIKRSGSNI
;
A
#
# COMPACT_ATOMS: atom_id res chain seq x y z
N MET A 1 17.81 9.02 -6.61
CA MET A 1 17.53 10.48 -6.68
C MET A 1 16.94 10.84 -8.04
N THR A 2 17.55 10.40 -9.14
CA THR A 2 17.02 10.55 -10.50
C THR A 2 15.65 9.88 -10.70
N GLU A 3 15.38 8.71 -10.11
CA GLU A 3 14.07 8.06 -10.27
C GLU A 3 12.95 8.89 -9.62
N LYS A 4 13.15 9.42 -8.41
CA LYS A 4 12.16 10.26 -7.72
C LYS A 4 11.76 11.48 -8.55
N LEU A 5 12.73 12.14 -9.18
CA LEU A 5 12.47 13.31 -10.04
C LEU A 5 11.68 12.93 -11.31
N ILE A 6 11.97 11.76 -11.89
CA ILE A 6 11.21 11.26 -13.05
C ILE A 6 9.76 10.97 -12.64
N PHE A 7 9.55 10.29 -11.51
CA PHE A 7 8.22 10.01 -10.99
C PHE A 7 7.44 11.28 -10.67
N ALA A 8 8.06 12.27 -10.03
CA ALA A 8 7.45 13.55 -9.75
C ALA A 8 6.96 14.26 -11.02
N LYS A 9 7.79 14.27 -12.07
CA LYS A 9 7.43 14.86 -13.36
C LYS A 9 6.26 14.13 -14.02
N LEU A 10 6.26 12.79 -14.00
CA LEU A 10 5.15 11.99 -14.52
C LEU A 10 3.86 12.26 -13.76
N LEU A 11 3.91 12.31 -12.43
CA LEU A 11 2.76 12.60 -11.58
C LEU A 11 2.23 14.02 -11.81
N GLY A 12 3.12 15.01 -11.91
CA GLY A 12 2.76 16.40 -12.23
C GLY A 12 2.05 16.51 -13.58
N GLU A 13 2.53 15.78 -14.59
CA GLU A 13 1.89 15.71 -15.90
C GLU A 13 0.50 15.06 -15.84
N MET A 14 0.34 13.97 -15.07
CA MET A 14 -0.96 13.34 -14.85
C MET A 14 -1.95 14.28 -14.18
N TYR A 15 -1.54 15.00 -13.13
CA TYR A 15 -2.39 15.98 -12.44
C TYR A 15 -2.75 17.16 -13.34
N ARG A 16 -1.83 17.62 -14.19
CA ARG A 16 -2.13 18.66 -15.19
C ARG A 16 -3.22 18.20 -16.17
N ILE A 17 -3.12 16.98 -16.68
CA ILE A 17 -4.12 16.38 -17.58
C ILE A 17 -5.46 16.23 -16.85
N GLN A 18 -5.47 15.62 -15.66
CA GLN A 18 -6.68 15.42 -14.86
C GLN A 18 -7.37 16.75 -14.51
N LYS A 19 -6.60 17.79 -14.20
CA LYS A 19 -7.15 19.13 -13.93
C LYS A 19 -7.80 19.74 -15.16
N SER A 20 -7.19 19.60 -16.33
CA SER A 20 -7.80 20.04 -17.60
C SER A 20 -9.11 19.33 -17.93
N GLN A 21 -9.31 18.13 -17.38
CA GLN A 21 -10.52 17.32 -17.52
C GLN A 21 -11.53 17.52 -16.37
N GLY A 22 -11.22 18.39 -15.39
CA GLY A 22 -12.06 18.61 -14.22
C GLY A 22 -12.09 17.46 -13.21
N ILE A 23 -11.14 16.52 -13.29
CA ILE A 23 -11.03 15.35 -12.42
C ILE A 23 -10.22 15.68 -11.15
N TYR A 24 -9.21 16.55 -11.29
CA TYR A 24 -8.31 16.94 -10.19
C TYR A 24 -8.53 18.39 -9.78
N ASN A 25 -8.72 18.61 -8.47
CA ASN A 25 -9.04 19.93 -7.88
C ASN A 25 -7.86 20.57 -7.13
N GLY A 26 -6.65 20.04 -7.27
CA GLY A 26 -5.47 20.59 -6.59
C GLY A 26 -4.95 21.88 -7.24
N THR A 27 -4.02 22.55 -6.54
CA THR A 27 -3.49 23.85 -6.94
C THR A 27 -2.52 23.73 -8.11
N ASP A 28 -2.42 24.78 -8.94
CA ASP A 28 -1.39 24.85 -9.99
C ASP A 28 0.01 24.91 -9.40
N GLY A 29 0.14 25.46 -8.18
CA GLY A 29 1.40 25.44 -7.42
C GLY A 29 1.90 24.02 -7.17
N ARG A 30 1.01 23.08 -6.81
CA ARG A 30 1.36 21.67 -6.58
C ARG A 30 1.81 20.96 -7.86
N ILE A 31 1.11 21.21 -8.97
CA ILE A 31 1.51 20.70 -10.30
C ILE A 31 2.89 21.29 -10.69
N PHE A 32 3.09 22.58 -10.46
CA PHE A 32 4.35 23.26 -10.75
C PHE A 32 5.50 22.71 -9.90
N GLY A 33 5.29 22.47 -8.61
CA GLY A 33 6.28 21.88 -7.70
C GLY A 33 6.73 20.48 -8.12
N LEU A 34 5.77 19.63 -8.52
CA LEU A 34 6.04 18.29 -9.06
C LEU A 34 6.82 18.32 -10.38
N LEU A 35 6.51 19.26 -11.27
CA LEU A 35 7.19 19.39 -12.57
C LEU A 35 8.59 20.02 -12.48
N ASN A 36 8.79 20.95 -11.54
CA ASN A 36 9.98 21.81 -11.49
C ASN A 36 10.90 21.55 -10.30
N GLY A 37 10.55 20.64 -9.38
CA GLY A 37 11.49 20.08 -8.42
C GLY A 37 11.72 20.94 -7.18
N VAL A 38 10.66 21.40 -6.52
CA VAL A 38 10.77 21.71 -5.08
C VAL A 38 10.74 20.37 -4.36
N GLU A 39 11.88 19.95 -3.82
CA GLU A 39 12.02 18.66 -3.11
C GLU A 39 10.91 18.46 -2.06
N GLU A 40 10.44 19.53 -1.42
CA GLU A 40 9.39 19.47 -0.40
C GLU A 40 8.02 19.03 -0.95
N ASP A 41 7.59 19.54 -2.10
CA ASP A 41 6.33 19.11 -2.74
C ASP A 41 6.45 17.68 -3.26
N VAL A 42 7.58 17.35 -3.88
CA VAL A 42 7.85 16.00 -4.37
C VAL A 42 7.89 15.00 -3.22
N GLU A 43 8.58 15.32 -2.14
CA GLU A 43 8.73 14.46 -0.96
C GLU A 43 7.42 14.37 -0.18
N SER A 44 6.61 15.43 -0.10
CA SER A 44 5.28 15.39 0.49
C SER A 44 4.35 14.46 -0.29
N GLU A 45 4.31 14.58 -1.62
CA GLU A 45 3.49 13.71 -2.46
C GLU A 45 3.95 12.26 -2.38
N ILE A 46 5.25 12.03 -2.48
CA ILE A 46 5.88 10.72 -2.33
C ILE A 46 5.53 10.16 -0.94
N SER A 47 5.76 10.90 0.14
CA SER A 47 5.48 10.45 1.52
C SER A 47 4.01 10.13 1.74
N ASN A 48 3.10 10.85 1.08
CA ASN A 48 1.66 10.60 1.14
C ASN A 48 1.21 9.35 0.35
N LEU A 49 2.07 8.74 -0.47
CA LEU A 49 1.77 7.46 -1.15
C LEU A 49 1.74 6.27 -0.18
N GLY A 50 2.05 6.47 1.11
CA GLY A 50 1.88 5.44 2.13
C GLY A 50 2.82 4.24 1.92
N PHE A 51 4.11 4.51 1.68
CA PHE A 51 5.08 3.46 1.38
C PHE A 51 5.07 2.34 2.42
N ILE A 52 5.00 1.13 1.91
CA ILE A 52 5.31 -0.09 2.64
C ILE A 52 6.84 -0.26 2.59
N SER A 53 7.47 -0.32 3.76
CA SER A 53 8.89 -0.64 3.89
C SER A 53 9.14 -2.15 3.79
N ARG A 54 10.40 -2.57 3.57
CA ARG A 54 10.73 -4.01 3.63
C ARG A 54 10.49 -4.58 5.02
N GLU A 55 10.71 -3.77 6.04
CA GLU A 55 10.44 -4.08 7.44
C GLU A 55 8.94 -4.32 7.66
N ASP A 56 8.07 -3.51 7.05
CA ASP A 56 6.61 -3.73 7.12
C ASP A 56 6.20 -5.07 6.48
N ILE A 57 6.82 -5.42 5.34
CA ILE A 57 6.59 -6.72 4.68
C ILE A 57 7.11 -7.86 5.55
N ALA A 58 8.28 -7.71 6.17
CA ALA A 58 8.87 -8.75 7.02
C ALA A 58 7.99 -9.04 8.24
N LYS A 59 7.54 -8.02 8.96
CA LYS A 59 6.60 -8.17 10.09
C LYS A 59 5.31 -8.88 9.67
N PHE A 60 4.79 -8.54 8.49
CA PHE A 60 3.62 -9.21 7.95
C PHE A 60 3.92 -10.69 7.68
N CYS A 61 5.03 -10.99 6.99
CA CYS A 61 5.45 -12.36 6.71
C CYS A 61 5.62 -13.17 8.00
N ASP A 62 6.19 -12.61 9.06
CA ASP A 62 6.39 -13.31 10.34
C ASP A 62 5.08 -13.86 10.93
N VAL A 63 3.94 -13.19 10.68
CA VAL A 63 2.62 -13.67 11.12
C VAL A 63 2.15 -14.88 10.30
N PHE A 64 2.39 -14.87 8.99
CA PHE A 64 1.87 -15.88 8.07
C PHE A 64 2.83 -17.03 7.81
N ASP A 65 4.12 -16.84 8.05
CA ASP A 65 5.21 -17.79 7.81
C ASP A 65 4.96 -19.17 8.46
N PRO A 66 4.52 -19.26 9.73
CA PRO A 66 4.26 -20.55 10.35
C PRO A 66 3.18 -21.36 9.61
N TYR A 67 2.19 -20.69 9.01
CA TYR A 67 1.13 -21.33 8.25
C TYR A 67 1.60 -21.70 6.85
N TYR A 68 2.32 -20.79 6.20
CA TYR A 68 2.88 -20.97 4.87
C TYR A 68 3.93 -22.09 4.79
N LYS A 69 4.74 -22.22 5.83
CA LYS A 69 5.75 -23.29 5.97
C LYS A 69 5.16 -24.62 6.44
N GLY A 70 3.87 -24.67 6.75
CA GLY A 70 3.19 -25.87 7.26
C GLY A 70 3.52 -26.23 8.71
N GLU A 71 4.07 -25.29 9.48
CA GLU A 71 4.35 -25.45 10.92
C GLU A 71 3.07 -25.34 11.75
N LYS A 72 2.05 -24.63 11.24
CA LYS A 72 0.70 -24.49 11.80
C LYS A 72 -0.37 -24.80 10.75
N SER A 73 -1.56 -25.19 11.20
CA SER A 73 -2.68 -25.45 10.30
C SER A 73 -3.31 -24.15 9.81
N LEU A 74 -3.80 -24.12 8.56
CA LEU A 74 -4.56 -23.00 8.00
C LEU A 74 -5.85 -22.69 8.81
N ASP A 75 -6.37 -23.67 9.56
CA ASP A 75 -7.53 -23.47 10.43
C ASP A 75 -7.19 -22.77 11.75
N GLU A 76 -5.89 -22.65 12.07
CA GLU A 76 -5.37 -21.94 13.24
C GLU A 76 -4.96 -20.49 12.89
N ILE A 77 -5.24 -20.03 11.66
CA ILE A 77 -5.00 -18.64 11.26
C ILE A 77 -5.98 -17.73 12.03
N PRO A 78 -5.49 -16.69 12.74
CA PRO A 78 -6.37 -15.76 13.43
C PRO A 78 -7.28 -15.03 12.45
N SER A 79 -8.40 -14.51 12.93
CA SER A 79 -9.29 -13.70 12.09
C SER A 79 -8.56 -12.47 11.53
N SER A 80 -9.01 -11.96 10.38
CA SER A 80 -8.43 -10.77 9.74
C SER A 80 -8.31 -9.59 10.72
N LYS A 81 -9.30 -9.41 11.60
CA LYS A 81 -9.34 -8.36 12.60
C LYS A 81 -8.29 -8.55 13.71
N GLU A 82 -8.06 -9.79 14.15
CA GLU A 82 -7.02 -10.07 15.14
C GLU A 82 -5.63 -9.82 14.58
N ILE A 83 -5.37 -10.22 13.34
CA ILE A 83 -4.11 -9.97 12.64
C ILE A 83 -3.90 -8.47 12.43
N GLN A 84 -4.95 -7.75 12.00
CA GLN A 84 -4.88 -6.31 11.82
C GLN A 84 -4.55 -5.60 13.14
N LEU A 85 -5.22 -5.97 14.24
CA LEU A 85 -4.96 -5.39 15.55
C LEU A 85 -3.53 -5.67 16.03
N SER A 86 -2.99 -6.88 15.79
CA SER A 86 -1.59 -7.18 16.16
C SER A 86 -0.60 -6.34 15.36
N LEU A 87 -0.81 -6.19 14.05
CA LEU A 87 0.07 -5.43 13.17
C LEU A 87 -0.06 -3.91 13.38
N GLU A 88 -1.24 -3.42 13.76
CA GLU A 88 -1.45 -2.01 14.16
C GLU A 88 -0.61 -1.66 15.39
N ASN A 89 -0.53 -2.55 16.38
CA ASN A 89 0.36 -2.37 17.54
C ASN A 89 1.85 -2.33 17.17
N GLU A 90 2.21 -2.87 16.00
CA GLU A 90 3.57 -2.83 15.45
C GLU A 90 3.80 -1.70 14.44
N GLY A 91 2.83 -0.80 14.27
CA GLY A 91 2.92 0.39 13.43
C GLY A 91 2.45 0.21 11.99
N ILE A 92 1.81 -0.92 11.66
CA ILE A 92 1.23 -1.17 10.33
C ILE A 92 -0.24 -0.75 10.36
N SER A 93 -0.57 0.35 9.69
CA SER A 93 -1.96 0.81 9.56
C SER A 93 -2.81 -0.16 8.72
N GLU A 94 -4.13 -0.09 8.85
CA GLU A 94 -5.09 -0.82 8.01
C GLU A 94 -4.80 -0.67 6.50
N SER A 95 -4.48 0.54 6.05
CA SER A 95 -4.14 0.81 4.65
C SER A 95 -2.87 0.06 4.20
N LYS A 96 -1.83 0.02 5.03
CA LYS A 96 -0.61 -0.75 4.76
C LYS A 96 -0.91 -2.25 4.77
N PHE A 97 -1.72 -2.71 5.73
CA PHE A 97 -2.13 -4.11 5.84
C PHE A 97 -2.81 -4.61 4.56
N ILE A 98 -3.80 -3.88 4.04
CA ILE A 98 -4.49 -4.21 2.78
C ILE A 98 -3.50 -4.22 1.61
N THR A 99 -2.62 -3.21 1.55
CA THR A 99 -1.68 -3.07 0.44
C THR A 99 -0.62 -4.18 0.45
N ILE A 100 -0.13 -4.60 1.62
CA ILE A 100 0.82 -5.73 1.77
C ILE A 100 0.15 -7.05 1.37
N LEU A 101 -1.10 -7.28 1.80
CA LEU A 101 -1.89 -8.44 1.42
C LEU A 101 -2.01 -8.58 -0.10
N GLU A 102 -2.42 -7.49 -0.76
CA GLU A 102 -2.57 -7.48 -2.22
C GLU A 102 -1.23 -7.69 -2.93
N TYR A 103 -0.16 -7.05 -2.44
CA TYR A 103 1.19 -7.25 -2.96
C TYR A 103 1.64 -8.73 -2.88
N LEU A 104 1.47 -9.38 -1.72
CA LEU A 104 1.87 -10.77 -1.52
C LEU A 104 1.03 -11.74 -2.37
N TYR A 105 -0.29 -11.53 -2.38
CA TYR A 105 -1.23 -12.34 -3.15
C TYR A 105 -0.94 -12.27 -4.66
N LEU A 106 -0.72 -11.06 -5.21
CA LEU A 106 -0.40 -10.85 -6.62
C LEU A 106 0.94 -11.48 -7.02
N ASN A 107 1.88 -11.58 -6.08
CA ASN A 107 3.15 -12.27 -6.28
C ASN A 107 3.07 -13.79 -6.09
N GLY A 108 1.86 -14.34 -5.87
CA GLY A 108 1.65 -15.78 -5.67
C GLY A 108 2.17 -16.31 -4.33
N SER A 109 2.47 -15.42 -3.38
CA SER A 109 2.91 -15.79 -2.03
C SER A 109 1.72 -15.76 -1.07
N TYR A 110 1.70 -16.67 -0.09
CA TYR A 110 0.66 -16.74 0.95
C TYR A 110 -0.79 -16.84 0.42
N THR A 111 -0.99 -17.37 -0.79
CA THR A 111 -2.30 -17.32 -1.45
C THR A 111 -3.40 -18.04 -0.68
N LEU A 112 -3.09 -19.17 -0.05
CA LEU A 112 -4.09 -19.97 0.68
C LEU A 112 -4.45 -19.32 2.01
N GLU A 113 -3.45 -18.79 2.70
CA GLU A 113 -3.56 -18.08 3.95
C GLU A 113 -4.38 -16.79 3.79
N ILE A 114 -4.10 -16.05 2.72
CA ILE A 114 -4.81 -14.82 2.37
C ILE A 114 -6.27 -15.12 2.00
N GLU A 115 -6.54 -16.15 1.18
CA GLU A 115 -7.92 -16.54 0.84
C GLU A 115 -8.75 -16.91 2.08
N LYS A 116 -8.12 -17.55 3.09
CA LYS A 116 -8.79 -17.91 4.34
C LYS A 116 -9.34 -16.70 5.09
N ILE A 117 -8.59 -15.60 5.12
CA ILE A 117 -8.97 -14.39 5.87
C ILE A 117 -9.70 -13.34 5.02
N LYS A 118 -9.71 -13.50 3.69
CA LYS A 118 -10.31 -12.57 2.72
C LYS A 118 -11.78 -12.28 2.98
N SER A 119 -12.52 -13.25 3.52
CA SER A 119 -13.93 -13.11 3.90
C SER A 119 -14.19 -12.04 4.97
N GLY A 120 -13.19 -11.72 5.80
CA GLY A 120 -13.26 -10.71 6.86
C GLY A 120 -12.69 -9.34 6.48
N ILE A 121 -12.22 -9.15 5.23
CA ILE A 121 -11.63 -7.89 4.76
C ILE A 121 -12.74 -7.04 4.14
N LYS A 122 -13.12 -5.94 4.81
CA LYS A 122 -14.01 -4.93 4.20
C LYS A 122 -13.20 -4.10 3.20
N ARG A 123 -13.34 -4.40 1.92
CA ARG A 123 -12.85 -3.53 0.85
C ARG A 123 -13.66 -2.23 0.83
N SER A 124 -13.05 -1.11 1.18
CA SER A 124 -13.51 0.21 0.76
C SER A 124 -13.22 0.38 -0.73
N GLY A 125 -14.10 -0.18 -1.56
CA GLY A 125 -14.23 0.15 -2.99
C GLY A 125 -13.21 -0.48 -3.94
N SER A 126 -13.48 -1.71 -4.38
CA SER A 126 -13.45 -2.10 -5.80
C SER A 126 -13.82 -3.56 -5.97
N ASN A 127 -14.83 -3.80 -6.81
CA ASN A 127 -15.15 -5.10 -7.37
C ASN A 127 -14.08 -5.47 -8.40
N ILE A 128 -13.61 -6.72 -8.34
CA ILE A 128 -13.10 -7.43 -9.51
C ILE A 128 -14.21 -8.41 -9.89
#